data_AF-A0A536LLC1-F1
#
_entry.id   AF-A0A536LLC1-F1
#
_cell.length_a   1.000
_cell.length_b   1.000
_cell.length_c   1.000
_cell.angle_alpha   90.00
_cell.angle_beta   90.00
_cell.angle_gamma   90.00
#
_symmetry.space_group_name_H-M   'P 1'
#
loop_
_entity.id
_entity.type
_entity.pdbx_description
1 polymer ?
#
loop_
_entity_poly.entity_id
_entity_poly.type
_entity_poly.pdbx_seq_one_letter_code
_entity_poly.pdbx_strand_id
1 'polypeptide(L)'
;MDILHLIDRLEEMASEARRLPVGGGLVISRQRLVDVIDRMRVAVPREVYDARDVLERRDHVLRSAQEEAAQLVEQSKAEMEKRLSQTEVVKAAEDRAREVVAEAQARAQDLLRSAEEQARGRLDDAQQSSRSQMREADVYALQTLKRLEQELDGFMTTVRKGINALEHRAADRPG
;
A
#
# COMPACT_ATOMS: atom_id res chain seq x y z
N MET A 1 10.38 38.31 -58.71
CA MET A 1 10.25 37.45 -59.90
C MET A 1 10.43 36.06 -59.38
N ASP A 2 9.33 35.31 -59.29
CA ASP A 2 9.35 33.93 -58.81
C ASP A 2 10.13 33.06 -59.81
N ILE A 3 10.79 32.01 -59.33
CA ILE A 3 11.48 31.05 -60.17
C ILE A 3 10.55 30.45 -61.23
N LEU A 4 9.27 30.25 -60.89
CA LEU A 4 8.25 29.78 -61.83
C LEU A 4 8.08 30.74 -63.01
N HIS A 5 8.01 32.04 -62.75
CA HIS A 5 7.95 33.06 -63.81
C HIS A 5 9.21 33.09 -64.68
N LEU A 6 10.39 32.77 -64.13
CA LEU A 6 11.63 32.68 -64.89
C LEU A 6 11.67 31.41 -65.76
N ILE A 7 11.09 30.31 -65.28
CA ILE A 7 10.90 29.07 -66.04
C ILE A 7 9.90 29.29 -67.18
N ASP A 8 8.75 29.90 -66.91
CA ASP A 8 7.73 30.22 -67.92
C ASP A 8 8.33 31.09 -69.04
N ARG A 9 9.17 32.07 -68.66
CA ARG A 9 9.88 32.93 -69.61
C ARG A 9 10.94 32.18 -70.42
N LEU A 10 11.60 31.20 -69.82
CA LEU A 10 12.56 30.33 -70.52
C LEU A 10 11.84 29.44 -71.54
N GLU A 11 10.68 28.91 -71.17
CA GLU A 11 9.81 28.06 -72.00
C GLU A 11 9.19 28.84 -73.16
N GLU A 12 8.76 30.08 -72.91
CA GLU A 12 8.29 31.02 -73.94
C GLU A 12 9.42 31.36 -74.93
N MET A 13 10.63 31.66 -74.45
CA MET A 13 11.79 31.88 -75.32
C MET A 13 12.16 30.65 -76.16
N ALA A 14 11.99 29.45 -75.62
CA ALA A 14 12.23 28.20 -76.37
C ALA A 14 11.14 27.95 -77.42
N SER A 15 9.90 28.32 -77.12
CA SER A 15 8.74 28.17 -78.01
C SER A 15 8.76 29.15 -79.18
N GLU A 16 9.19 30.40 -78.94
CA GLU A 16 9.33 31.44 -79.96
C GLU A 16 10.65 31.35 -80.75
N ALA A 17 11.55 30.43 -80.36
CA ALA A 17 12.85 30.30 -80.98
C ALA A 17 12.76 29.91 -82.45
N ARG A 18 13.64 30.48 -83.27
CA ARG A 18 13.63 30.23 -84.72
C ARG A 18 14.13 28.80 -84.98
N ARG A 19 13.28 27.95 -85.55
CA ARG A 19 13.64 26.57 -85.91
C ARG A 19 14.57 26.55 -87.11
N LEU A 20 15.64 25.76 -87.05
CA LEU A 20 16.53 25.53 -88.19
C LEU A 20 15.93 24.47 -89.12
N PRO A 21 16.00 24.68 -90.44
CA PRO A 21 15.41 23.77 -91.43
C PRO A 21 16.13 22.41 -91.52
N VAL A 22 17.34 22.28 -90.97
CA VAL A 22 18.12 21.03 -90.94
C VAL A 22 18.61 20.79 -89.51
N GLY A 23 18.43 19.56 -88.99
CA GLY A 23 18.97 19.13 -87.70
C GLY A 23 18.13 19.45 -86.45
N GLY A 24 16.89 19.96 -86.60
CA GLY A 24 15.95 20.12 -85.47
C GLY A 24 16.33 21.15 -84.40
N GLY A 25 17.38 21.94 -84.62
CA GLY A 25 17.88 22.92 -83.66
C GLY A 25 17.02 24.18 -83.56
N LEU A 26 17.12 24.85 -82.41
CA LEU A 26 16.46 26.13 -82.11
C LEU A 26 17.51 27.24 -82.00
N VAL A 27 17.25 28.38 -82.62
CA VAL A 27 18.08 29.59 -82.50
C VAL A 27 17.45 30.52 -81.48
N ILE A 28 18.13 30.67 -80.34
CA ILE A 28 17.72 31.53 -79.22
C ILE A 28 18.73 32.67 -79.07
N SER A 29 18.25 33.87 -78.71
CA SER A 29 19.12 34.99 -78.37
C SER A 29 19.93 34.67 -77.12
N ARG A 30 21.26 34.57 -77.28
CA ARG A 30 22.20 34.34 -76.19
C ARG A 30 22.04 35.36 -75.07
N GLN A 31 21.84 36.64 -75.41
CA GLN A 31 21.70 37.71 -74.43
C GLN A 31 20.48 37.48 -73.52
N ARG A 32 19.33 37.18 -74.11
CA ARG A 32 18.09 36.92 -73.36
C ARG A 32 18.17 35.64 -72.52
N LEU A 33 18.82 34.60 -73.05
CA LEU A 33 19.04 33.35 -72.32
C LEU A 33 19.94 33.56 -71.08
N VAL A 34 21.04 34.29 -71.23
CA VAL A 34 21.94 34.60 -70.13
C VAL A 34 21.24 35.45 -69.07
N ASP A 35 20.45 36.46 -69.47
CA ASP A 35 19.69 37.30 -68.52
C ASP A 35 18.70 36.48 -67.67
N VAL A 36 18.02 35.49 -68.27
CA VAL A 36 17.10 34.60 -67.52
C VAL A 36 17.89 33.69 -66.57
N ILE A 37 19.01 33.11 -67.02
CA ILE A 37 19.87 32.26 -66.19
C ILE A 37 20.45 33.03 -64.99
N ASP A 38 20.91 34.28 -65.20
CA ASP A 38 21.46 35.11 -64.14
C ASP A 38 20.37 35.50 -63.13
N ARG A 39 19.15 35.78 -63.59
CA ARG A 39 18.01 36.01 -62.69
C ARG A 39 17.60 34.76 -61.93
N MET A 40 17.62 33.58 -62.57
CA MET A 40 17.39 32.30 -61.89
C MET A 40 18.46 32.06 -60.82
N ARG A 41 19.73 32.31 -61.13
CA ARG A 41 20.83 32.20 -60.16
C ARG A 41 20.66 33.06 -58.90
N VAL A 42 19.95 34.17 -59.00
CA VAL A 42 19.65 35.04 -57.84
C VAL A 42 18.36 34.61 -57.12
N ALA A 43 17.33 34.18 -57.86
CA ALA A 43 16.04 33.80 -57.30
C ALA A 43 16.04 32.41 -56.64
N VAL A 44 16.53 31.36 -57.34
CA VAL A 44 16.49 29.97 -56.86
C VAL A 44 17.05 29.83 -55.43
N PRO A 45 18.24 30.39 -55.09
CA PRO A 45 18.79 30.21 -53.75
C PRO A 45 17.95 30.91 -52.67
N ARG A 46 17.29 32.01 -53.02
CA ARG A 46 16.45 32.79 -52.11
C ARG A 46 15.17 32.06 -51.77
N GLU A 47 14.43 31.58 -52.77
CA GLU A 47 13.21 30.78 -52.54
C GLU A 47 13.51 29.48 -51.77
N VAL A 48 14.65 28.83 -52.01
CA VAL A 48 15.06 27.63 -51.25
C VAL A 48 15.42 27.96 -49.80
N TYR A 49 16.05 29.10 -49.55
CA TYR A 49 16.37 29.56 -48.19
C TYR A 49 15.09 29.90 -47.41
N ASP A 50 14.16 30.64 -48.04
CA ASP A 50 12.89 31.01 -47.44
C ASP A 50 12.05 29.75 -47.13
N ALA A 51 12.02 28.76 -48.02
CA ALA A 51 11.35 27.49 -47.77
C ALA A 51 11.96 26.72 -46.58
N ARG A 52 13.29 26.71 -46.46
CA ARG A 52 13.98 26.08 -45.31
C ARG A 52 13.67 26.78 -44.00
N ASP A 53 13.70 28.10 -43.97
CA ASP A 53 13.37 28.89 -42.77
C ASP A 53 11.92 28.65 -42.33
N VAL A 54 10.97 28.57 -43.27
CA VAL A 54 9.58 28.21 -42.96
C VAL A 54 9.47 26.80 -42.35
N LEU A 55 10.20 25.82 -42.87
CA LEU A 55 10.23 24.46 -42.34
C LEU A 55 10.83 24.42 -40.93
N GLU A 56 11.95 25.10 -40.70
CA GLU A 56 12.58 25.19 -39.38
C GLU A 56 11.68 25.85 -38.34
N ARG A 57 11.01 26.95 -38.71
CA ARG A 57 10.01 27.62 -37.86
C ARG A 57 8.83 26.71 -37.55
N ARG A 58 8.31 25.98 -38.55
CA ARG A 58 7.24 25.00 -38.34
C ARG A 58 7.67 23.94 -37.33
N ASP A 59 8.86 23.38 -37.49
CA ASP A 59 9.35 22.30 -36.61
C ASP A 59 9.63 22.82 -35.19
N HIS A 60 10.05 24.09 -35.05
CA HIS A 60 10.14 24.75 -33.75
C HIS A 60 8.76 24.91 -33.10
N VAL A 61 7.78 25.43 -33.83
CA VAL A 61 6.39 25.61 -33.33
C VAL A 61 5.79 24.27 -32.92
N LEU A 62 5.99 23.22 -33.72
CA LEU A 62 5.49 21.88 -33.39
C LEU A 62 6.13 21.31 -32.12
N ARG A 63 7.44 21.48 -31.93
CA ARG A 63 8.12 21.06 -30.70
C ARG A 63 7.63 21.83 -29.48
N SER A 64 7.55 23.16 -29.57
CA SER A 64 7.04 24.00 -28.47
C SER A 64 5.61 23.59 -28.10
N ALA A 65 4.74 23.39 -29.08
CA ALA A 65 3.36 22.97 -28.84
C ALA A 65 3.28 21.56 -28.21
N GLN A 66 4.16 20.64 -28.59
CA GLN A 66 4.22 19.31 -27.99
C GLN A 66 4.71 19.37 -26.53
N GLU A 67 5.73 20.18 -26.24
CA GLU A 67 6.24 20.39 -24.89
C GLU A 67 5.20 21.05 -23.99
N GLU A 68 4.53 22.10 -24.48
CA GLU A 68 3.44 22.77 -23.76
C GLU A 68 2.26 21.82 -23.51
N ALA A 69 1.87 21.02 -24.50
CA ALA A 69 0.81 20.03 -24.33
C ALA A 69 1.18 18.97 -23.29
N ALA A 70 2.42 18.49 -23.30
CA ALA A 70 2.92 17.54 -22.30
C ALA A 70 2.92 18.15 -20.90
N GLN A 71 3.38 19.39 -20.74
CA GLN A 71 3.35 20.10 -19.48
C GLN A 71 1.92 20.33 -18.98
N LEU A 72 1.00 20.71 -19.86
CA LEU A 72 -0.40 20.93 -19.51
C LEU A 72 -1.07 19.65 -19.01
N VAL A 73 -0.82 18.52 -19.69
CA VAL A 73 -1.32 17.21 -19.27
C VAL A 73 -0.79 16.83 -17.89
N GLU A 74 0.50 17.04 -17.64
CA GLU A 74 1.11 16.70 -16.35
C GLU A 74 0.57 17.58 -15.22
N GLN A 75 0.48 18.89 -15.44
CA GLN A 75 -0.13 19.82 -14.48
C GLN A 75 -1.59 19.46 -14.19
N SER A 76 -2.37 19.12 -15.23
CA SER A 76 -3.77 18.72 -15.07
C SER A 76 -3.92 17.44 -14.25
N LYS A 77 -3.03 16.46 -14.45
CA LYS A 77 -3.01 15.23 -13.63
C LYS A 77 -2.72 15.53 -12.16
N ALA A 78 -1.67 16.32 -11.90
CA ALA A 78 -1.32 16.71 -10.53
C ALA A 78 -2.44 17.50 -9.84
N GLU A 79 -3.11 18.42 -10.56
CA GLU A 79 -4.27 19.13 -10.03
C GLU A 79 -5.47 18.21 -9.77
N MET A 80 -5.75 17.27 -10.66
CA MET A 80 -6.83 16.29 -10.46
C MET A 80 -6.58 15.42 -9.23
N GLU A 81 -5.36 14.92 -9.06
CA GLU A 81 -4.99 14.11 -7.89
C GLU A 81 -5.13 14.92 -6.60
N LYS A 82 -4.67 16.18 -6.61
CA LYS A 82 -4.88 17.10 -5.49
C LYS A 82 -6.36 17.34 -5.21
N ARG A 83 -7.18 17.62 -6.23
CA ARG A 83 -8.64 17.82 -6.05
C ARG A 83 -9.35 16.56 -5.57
N LEU A 84 -8.95 15.38 -6.04
CA LEU A 84 -9.46 14.09 -5.57
C LEU A 84 -9.15 13.88 -4.09
N SER A 85 -7.90 14.13 -3.68
CA SER A 85 -7.50 14.05 -2.26
C SER A 85 -8.26 15.05 -1.37
N GLN A 86 -8.61 16.21 -1.92
CA GLN A 86 -9.41 17.25 -1.27
C GLN A 86 -10.92 17.07 -1.42
N THR A 87 -11.37 16.03 -2.12
CA THR A 87 -12.81 15.80 -2.28
C THR A 87 -13.38 15.43 -0.92
N GLU A 88 -14.51 16.04 -0.56
CA GLU A 88 -15.24 15.79 0.69
C GLU A 88 -15.44 14.29 0.97
N VAL A 89 -15.54 13.46 -0.08
CA VAL A 89 -15.63 12.00 0.01
C VAL A 89 -14.38 11.37 0.63
N VAL A 90 -13.17 11.77 0.22
CA VAL A 90 -11.91 11.23 0.78
C VAL A 90 -11.78 11.65 2.24
N LYS A 91 -12.03 12.93 2.54
CA LYS A 91 -11.99 13.44 3.91
C LYS A 91 -13.03 12.76 4.81
N ALA A 92 -14.26 12.61 4.35
CA ALA A 92 -15.31 11.88 5.08
C ALA A 92 -14.94 10.40 5.28
N ALA A 93 -14.31 9.77 4.29
CA ALA A 93 -13.81 8.39 4.42
C ALA A 93 -12.69 8.29 5.46
N GLU A 94 -11.75 9.24 5.48
CA GLU A 94 -10.69 9.30 6.50
C GLU A 94 -11.26 9.52 7.90
N ASP A 95 -12.17 10.47 8.07
CA ASP A 95 -12.80 10.74 9.36
C ASP A 95 -13.60 9.53 9.85
N ARG A 96 -14.34 8.87 8.95
CA ARG A 96 -15.05 7.63 9.29
C ARG A 96 -14.11 6.50 9.64
N ALA A 97 -12.98 6.36 8.94
CA ALA A 97 -11.96 5.37 9.27
C ALA A 97 -11.35 5.63 10.66
N ARG A 98 -11.05 6.89 11.01
CA ARG A 98 -10.57 7.26 12.34
C ARG A 98 -11.59 6.92 13.43
N GLU A 99 -12.86 7.19 13.19
CA GLU A 99 -13.95 6.87 14.12
C GLU A 99 -14.06 5.36 14.35
N VAL A 100 -14.03 4.56 13.29
CA VAL A 100 -14.06 3.08 13.38
C VAL A 100 -12.88 2.55 14.17
N VAL A 101 -11.67 3.09 13.95
CA VAL A 101 -10.47 2.68 14.69
C VAL A 101 -10.60 3.05 16.17
N ALA A 102 -11.06 4.27 16.48
CA ALA A 102 -11.25 4.72 17.86
C ALA A 102 -12.29 3.86 18.59
N GLU A 103 -13.41 3.53 17.92
CA GLU A 103 -14.44 2.66 18.47
C GLU A 103 -13.91 1.23 18.71
N ALA A 104 -13.17 0.67 17.75
CA ALA A 104 -12.55 -0.64 17.90
C ALA A 104 -11.56 -0.69 19.08
N GLN A 105 -10.76 0.37 19.25
CA GLN A 105 -9.84 0.49 20.39
C GLN A 105 -10.57 0.58 21.72
N ALA A 106 -11.63 1.38 21.81
CA ALA A 106 -12.45 1.49 23.02
C ALA A 106 -13.08 0.14 23.39
N ARG A 107 -13.70 -0.55 22.41
CA ARG A 107 -14.27 -1.89 22.61
C ARG A 107 -13.22 -2.92 23.06
N ALA A 108 -12.01 -2.87 22.48
CA ALA A 108 -10.93 -3.76 22.89
C ALA A 108 -10.49 -3.51 24.34
N GLN A 109 -10.38 -2.25 24.76
CA GLN A 109 -10.06 -1.90 26.14
C GLN A 109 -11.14 -2.34 27.13
N ASP A 110 -12.41 -2.18 26.78
CA ASP A 110 -13.52 -2.64 27.62
C ASP A 110 -13.56 -4.17 27.74
N LEU A 111 -13.27 -4.88 26.64
CA LEU A 111 -13.18 -6.35 26.64
C LEU A 111 -12.03 -6.83 27.52
N LEU A 112 -10.86 -6.19 27.44
CA LEU A 112 -9.72 -6.50 28.31
C LEU A 112 -10.06 -6.27 29.78
N ARG A 113 -10.69 -5.13 30.10
CA ARG A 113 -11.11 -4.83 31.47
C ARG A 113 -12.09 -5.87 32.00
N SER A 114 -13.10 -6.23 31.22
CA SER A 114 -14.07 -7.26 31.60
C SER A 114 -13.41 -8.63 31.78
N ALA A 115 -12.45 -8.99 30.91
CA ALA A 115 -11.71 -10.24 31.04
C ALA A 115 -10.84 -10.27 32.30
N GLU A 116 -10.18 -9.16 32.64
CA GLU A 116 -9.40 -9.02 33.88
C GLU A 116 -10.28 -9.13 35.13
N GLU A 117 -11.44 -8.48 35.14
CA GLU A 117 -12.42 -8.56 36.22
C GLU A 117 -12.94 -9.99 36.40
N GLN A 118 -13.30 -10.67 35.31
CA GLN A 118 -13.72 -12.06 35.35
C GLN A 118 -12.60 -13.00 35.83
N ALA A 119 -11.36 -12.78 35.38
CA ALA A 119 -10.21 -13.56 35.81
C ALA A 119 -9.96 -13.41 37.32
N ARG A 120 -10.03 -12.17 37.84
CA ARG A 120 -9.93 -11.88 39.27
C ARG A 120 -11.04 -12.57 40.05
N GLY A 121 -12.29 -12.44 39.62
CA GLY A 121 -13.42 -13.10 40.28
C GLY A 121 -13.25 -14.63 40.37
N ARG A 122 -12.82 -15.26 39.28
CA ARG A 122 -12.54 -16.71 39.27
C ARG A 122 -11.39 -17.11 40.21
N LEU A 123 -10.35 -16.29 40.32
CA LEU A 123 -9.24 -16.55 41.23
C LEU A 123 -9.70 -16.44 42.69
N ASP A 124 -10.49 -15.43 43.02
CA ASP A 124 -11.02 -15.22 44.37
C ASP A 124 -11.96 -16.39 44.76
N ASP A 125 -12.85 -16.80 43.87
CA ASP A 125 -13.74 -17.94 44.06
C ASP A 125 -12.96 -19.24 44.27
N ALA A 126 -11.95 -19.49 43.43
CA ALA A 126 -11.09 -20.67 43.53
C ALA A 126 -10.31 -20.69 44.86
N GLN A 127 -9.78 -19.54 45.30
CA GLN A 127 -9.09 -19.42 46.58
C GLN A 127 -10.03 -19.66 47.75
N GLN A 128 -11.26 -19.12 47.69
CA GLN A 128 -12.25 -19.32 48.74
C GLN A 128 -12.67 -20.80 48.85
N SER A 129 -12.93 -21.44 47.71
CA SER A 129 -13.29 -22.86 47.65
C SER A 129 -12.15 -23.75 48.14
N SER A 130 -10.91 -23.45 47.75
CA SER A 130 -9.73 -24.17 48.25
C SER A 130 -9.62 -24.04 49.78
N ARG A 131 -9.81 -22.83 50.33
CA ARG A 131 -9.78 -22.59 51.78
C ARG A 131 -10.91 -23.29 52.53
N SER A 132 -12.11 -23.42 51.96
CA SER A 132 -13.19 -24.19 52.59
C SER A 132 -12.88 -25.69 52.56
N GLN A 133 -12.43 -26.21 51.41
CA GLN A 133 -12.03 -27.61 51.27
C GLN A 133 -10.90 -28.01 52.22
N MET A 134 -9.87 -27.16 52.38
CA MET A 134 -8.80 -27.42 53.35
C MET A 134 -9.33 -27.50 54.78
N ARG A 135 -10.21 -26.56 55.17
CA ARG A 135 -10.82 -26.57 56.51
C ARG A 135 -11.68 -27.81 56.74
N GLU A 136 -12.46 -28.23 55.74
CA GLU A 136 -13.27 -29.45 55.82
C GLU A 136 -12.38 -30.70 55.93
N ALA A 137 -11.30 -30.76 55.17
CA ALA A 137 -10.33 -31.84 55.23
C ALA A 137 -9.63 -31.91 56.61
N ASP A 138 -9.24 -30.77 57.17
CA ASP A 138 -8.65 -30.69 58.51
C ASP A 138 -9.63 -31.19 59.59
N VAL A 139 -10.89 -30.76 59.51
CA VAL A 139 -11.95 -31.24 60.42
C VAL A 139 -12.14 -32.74 60.30
N TYR A 140 -12.17 -33.29 59.09
CA TYR A 140 -12.29 -34.72 58.84
C TYR A 140 -11.09 -35.51 59.40
N ALA A 141 -9.87 -35.02 59.17
CA ALA A 141 -8.65 -35.63 59.68
C ALA A 141 -8.66 -35.67 61.22
N LEU A 142 -9.04 -34.56 61.88
CA LEU A 142 -9.17 -34.50 63.33
C LEU A 142 -10.21 -35.49 63.88
N GLN A 143 -11.36 -35.62 63.22
CA GLN A 143 -12.38 -36.59 63.62
C GLN A 143 -11.88 -38.03 63.49
N THR A 144 -11.15 -38.32 62.42
CA THR A 144 -10.56 -39.64 62.18
C THR A 144 -9.52 -39.97 63.24
N LEU A 145 -8.63 -39.03 63.56
CA LEU A 145 -7.64 -39.18 64.62
C LEU A 145 -8.27 -39.40 65.99
N LYS A 146 -9.32 -38.64 66.34
CA LYS A 146 -10.07 -38.83 67.60
C LYS A 146 -10.72 -40.21 67.70
N ARG A 147 -11.25 -40.74 66.59
CA ARG A 147 -11.81 -42.10 66.58
C ARG A 147 -10.73 -43.15 66.80
N LEU A 148 -9.60 -43.00 66.12
CA LEU A 148 -8.46 -43.91 66.30
C LEU A 148 -7.93 -43.88 67.74
N GLU A 149 -7.85 -42.70 68.35
CA GLU A 149 -7.47 -42.54 69.76
C GLU A 149 -8.41 -43.33 70.68
N GLN A 150 -9.73 -43.21 70.49
CA GLN A 150 -10.73 -43.94 71.27
C GLN A 150 -10.60 -45.46 71.10
N GLU A 151 -10.35 -45.93 69.87
CA GLU A 151 -10.14 -47.36 69.59
C GLU A 151 -8.88 -47.88 70.30
N LEU A 152 -7.77 -47.14 70.22
CA LEU A 152 -6.52 -47.47 70.89
C LEU A 152 -6.66 -47.51 72.41
N ASP A 153 -7.39 -46.57 73.02
CA ASP A 153 -7.65 -46.58 74.46
C ASP A 153 -8.48 -47.80 74.90
N GLY A 154 -9.45 -48.20 74.06
CA GLY A 154 -10.20 -49.45 74.23
C GLY A 154 -9.31 -50.70 74.18
N PHE A 155 -8.39 -50.77 73.21
CA PHE A 155 -7.40 -51.84 73.13
C PHE A 155 -6.46 -51.85 74.35
N MET A 156 -5.93 -50.69 74.77
CA MET A 156 -5.06 -50.57 75.94
C MET A 156 -5.77 -50.99 77.23
N THR A 157 -7.04 -50.63 77.39
CA THR A 157 -7.87 -51.07 78.52
C THR A 157 -8.04 -52.59 78.54
N THR A 158 -8.25 -53.19 77.36
CA THR A 158 -8.37 -54.66 77.22
C THR A 158 -7.06 -55.37 77.56
N VAL A 159 -5.93 -54.86 77.06
CA VAL A 159 -4.58 -55.38 77.38
C VAL A 159 -4.31 -55.29 78.88
N ARG A 160 -4.60 -54.15 79.53
CA ARG A 160 -4.45 -53.99 80.99
C ARG A 160 -5.29 -55.00 81.78
N LYS A 161 -6.55 -55.20 81.39
CA LYS A 161 -7.41 -56.23 82.01
C LYS A 161 -6.81 -57.63 81.85
N GLY A 162 -6.26 -57.95 80.67
CA GLY A 162 -5.56 -59.21 80.42
C GLY A 162 -4.32 -59.41 81.29
N ILE A 163 -3.46 -58.39 81.42
CA ILE A 163 -2.27 -58.41 82.28
C ILE A 163 -2.69 -58.67 83.74
N ASN A 164 -3.62 -57.86 84.28
CA ASN A 164 -4.07 -57.99 85.66
C ASN A 164 -4.65 -59.39 85.96
N ALA A 165 -5.39 -59.98 85.02
CA ALA A 165 -5.95 -61.33 85.17
C ALA A 165 -4.86 -62.41 85.24
N LEU A 166 -3.78 -62.27 84.46
CA LEU A 166 -2.63 -63.20 84.50
C LEU A 166 -1.80 -63.01 85.79
N GLU A 167 -1.62 -61.79 86.26
CA GLU A 167 -0.93 -61.50 87.53
C GLU A 167 -1.66 -62.09 88.73
N HIS A 168 -2.98 -61.93 88.81
CA HIS A 168 -3.79 -62.57 89.86
C HIS A 168 -3.67 -64.09 89.81
N ARG A 169 -3.72 -64.68 88.60
CA ARG A 169 -3.56 -66.13 88.43
C ARG A 169 -2.16 -66.63 88.80
N ALA A 170 -1.13 -65.81 88.64
CA ALA A 170 0.23 -66.14 89.06
C ALA A 170 0.38 -66.05 90.58
N ALA A 171 -0.29 -65.09 91.23
CA ALA A 171 -0.30 -64.93 92.69
C ALA A 171 -1.07 -66.04 93.42
N ASP A 172 -2.13 -66.58 92.81
CA ASP A 172 -2.96 -67.66 93.38
C ASP A 172 -2.41 -69.09 93.16
N ARG A 173 -1.22 -69.24 92.56
CA ARG A 173 -0.59 -70.56 92.42
C ARG A 173 0.22 -70.91 93.69
N PRO A 174 -0.11 -72.02 94.40
CA PRO A 174 0.78 -72.52 95.45
C PRO A 174 2.06 -73.07 94.80
N GLY A 175 3.21 -72.76 95.41
CA GLY A 175 4.53 -73.26 95.02
C GLY A 175 4.67 -74.77 95.19
#